data_AF-V6JJX6-F1
#
_entry.id   AF-V6JJX6-F1
#
_cell.length_a   1.000
_cell.length_b   1.000
_cell.length_c   1.000
_cell.angle_alpha   90.00
_cell.angle_beta   90.00
_cell.angle_gamma   90.00
#
_symmetry.space_group_name_H-M   'P 1'
#
loop_
_entity.id
_entity.type
_entity.pdbx_description
1 polymer ?
#
loop_
_entity_poly.entity_id
_entity_poly.type
_entity_poly.pdbx_seq_one_letter_code
_entity_poly.pdbx_strand_id
1 'polypeptide(L)' 'MIDQAIGAVIVLGRIAPEEAWRALRDVSQRTNVKLRTVAEHILDYAQGGTLPEPQRTELGKALARYRRSTDTGEPPTTER' A
#
# COMPACT_ATOMS: atom_id res chain seq x y z
N MET A 1 6.05 12.59 3.38
CA MET A 1 4.70 12.21 2.94
C MET A 1 4.64 10.83 2.33
N ILE A 2 5.63 10.41 1.53
CA ILE A 2 5.70 9.04 1.04
C ILE A 2 5.68 8.06 2.22
N ASP A 3 6.47 8.32 3.26
CA ASP A 3 6.51 7.46 4.47
C ASP A 3 5.18 7.43 5.22
N GLN A 4 4.43 8.53 5.22
CA GLN A 4 3.09 8.58 5.81
C GLN A 4 2.09 7.76 4.98
N ALA A 5 2.18 7.84 3.65
CA ALA A 5 1.37 7.02 2.76
C ALA A 5 1.73 5.53 2.89
N ILE A 6 3.00 5.18 3.11
CA ILE A 6 3.42 3.82 3.46
C ILE A 6 2.69 3.38 4.74
N GLY A 7 2.71 4.21 5.79
CA GLY A 7 1.97 3.95 7.03
C GLY A 7 0.47 3.72 6.79
N ALA A 8 -0.18 4.55 5.98
CA ALA A 8 -1.59 4.38 5.62
C ALA A 8 -1.83 3.05 4.88
N VAL A 9 -0.97 2.69 3.93
CA VAL A 9 -1.08 1.44 3.17
C VAL A 9 -0.84 0.21 4.04
N ILE A 10 0.07 0.28 5.02
CA ILE A 10 0.24 -0.78 6.02
C ILE A 10 -1.08 -1.03 6.75
N VAL A 11 -1.75 0.02 7.22
CA VAL A 11 -3.02 -0.11 7.96
C VAL A 11 -4.15 -0.62 7.06
N LEU A 12 -4.30 -0.05 5.86
CA LEU A 12 -5.32 -0.44 4.88
C LEU A 12 -5.13 -1.89 4.39
N GLY A 13 -3.89 -2.27 4.16
CA GLY A 13 -3.51 -3.56 3.60
C GLY A 13 -3.28 -4.66 4.63
N ARG A 14 -2.93 -4.31 5.86
CA ARG A 14 -2.33 -5.23 6.85
C ARG A 14 -1.14 -6.00 6.26
N ILE A 15 -0.22 -5.25 5.63
CA ILE A 15 0.98 -5.77 4.96
C ILE A 15 2.25 -5.16 5.56
N ALA A 16 3.40 -5.78 5.32
CA ALA A 16 4.69 -5.30 5.83
C ALA A 16 5.10 -3.96 5.18
N PRO A 17 5.94 -3.14 5.83
CA PRO A 17 6.39 -1.85 5.29
C PRO A 17 7.00 -1.94 3.88
N GLU A 18 7.80 -2.97 3.62
CA GLU A 18 8.46 -3.20 2.33
C GLU A 18 7.44 -3.46 1.22
N GLU A 19 6.36 -4.15 1.55
CA GLU A 19 5.27 -4.46 0.62
C GLU A 19 4.36 -3.27 0.41
N ALA A 20 4.11 -2.47 1.45
CA ALA A 20 3.39 -1.22 1.33
C ALA A 20 4.11 -0.25 0.38
N TRP A 21 5.43 -0.16 0.46
CA TRP A 21 6.24 0.59 -0.51
C TRP A 21 6.10 0.04 -1.94
N ARG A 22 6.17 -1.29 -2.11
CA ARG A 22 5.98 -1.94 -3.41
C ARG A 22 4.58 -1.68 -3.97
N ALA A 23 3.54 -1.71 -3.13
CA ALA A 23 2.17 -1.41 -3.52
C ALA A 23 2.02 0.02 -4.05
N LEU A 24 2.59 1.02 -3.37
CA LEU A 24 2.59 2.41 -3.84
C LEU A 24 3.27 2.55 -5.21
N ARG A 25 4.42 1.90 -5.39
CA ARG A 25 5.15 1.88 -6.67
C ARG A 25 4.34 1.20 -7.78
N ASP A 26 3.72 0.07 -7.49
CA ASP A 26 2.88 -0.67 -8.43
C ASP A 26 1.73 0.22 -8.93
N VAL A 27 1.01 0.90 -8.03
CA VAL A 27 -0.07 1.82 -8.40
C VAL A 27 0.47 2.94 -9.28
N SER A 28 1.55 3.61 -8.86
CA SER A 28 2.17 4.70 -9.62
C SER A 28 2.53 4.30 -11.05
N GLN A 29 3.18 3.14 -11.21
CA GLN A 29 3.60 2.64 -12.52
C GLN A 29 2.40 2.26 -13.39
N ARG A 30 1.41 1.58 -12.82
CA ARG A 30 0.25 1.05 -13.55
C ARG A 30 -0.77 2.12 -13.94
N THR A 31 -0.88 3.19 -13.13
CA THR A 31 -1.74 4.33 -13.47
C THR A 31 -0.99 5.42 -14.24
N ASN A 32 0.32 5.29 -14.43
CA ASN A 32 1.19 6.34 -14.98
C ASN A 32 1.04 7.69 -14.25
N VAL A 33 0.95 7.65 -12.93
CA VAL A 33 0.84 8.84 -12.07
C VAL A 33 2.09 8.93 -11.21
N LYS A 34 2.60 10.14 -11.02
CA LYS A 34 3.77 10.39 -10.16
C LYS A 34 3.54 9.81 -8.76
N LEU A 35 4.53 9.09 -8.23
CA LEU A 35 4.44 8.43 -6.93
C LEU A 35 4.02 9.37 -5.79
N ARG A 36 4.52 10.62 -5.81
CA ARG A 36 4.13 11.65 -4.84
C ARG A 36 2.64 11.97 -4.90
N THR A 37 2.08 12.10 -6.09
CA THR A 37 0.65 12.35 -6.29
C THR A 37 -0.20 11.14 -5.89
N VAL A 38 0.27 9.92 -6.15
CA VAL A 38 -0.38 8.70 -5.63
C VAL A 38 -0.40 8.70 -4.10
N ALA A 39 0.72 9.06 -3.45
CA ALA A 39 0.79 9.17 -2.00
C ALA A 39 -0.17 10.25 -1.46
N GLU A 40 -0.31 11.39 -2.13
CA GLU A 40 -1.28 12.45 -1.79
C GLU A 40 -2.70 11.91 -1.79
N HIS A 41 -3.13 11.29 -2.89
CA HIS A 41 -4.50 10.78 -2.98
C HIS A 41 -4.77 9.63 -2.02
N ILE A 42 -3.77 8.79 -1.71
CA ILE A 42 -3.92 7.72 -0.71
C ILE A 42 -4.06 8.29 0.70
N LEU A 43 -3.31 9.35 1.03
CA LEU A 43 -3.46 10.03 2.31
C LEU A 43 -4.84 10.69 2.43
N ASP A 44 -5.32 11.37 1.38
CA ASP A 44 -6.67 11.92 1.35
C ASP A 44 -7.74 10.83 1.53
N TYR A 45 -7.60 9.72 0.80
CA TYR A 45 -8.48 8.56 0.93
C TYR A 45 -8.46 7.95 2.35
N ALA A 46 -7.30 7.87 2.98
CA ALA A 46 -7.17 7.37 4.35
C ALA A 46 -7.86 8.28 5.39
N GLN A 47 -8.08 9.55 5.05
CA GLN A 47 -8.83 10.52 5.88
C GLN A 47 -10.32 10.61 5.52
N GLY A 48 -10.84 9.65 4.73
CA GLY A 48 -12.25 9.59 4.33
C GLY A 48 -12.56 10.33 3.02
N GLY A 49 -11.54 10.83 2.32
CA GLY A 49 -11.66 11.38 0.97
C GLY A 49 -11.87 10.31 -0.11
N THR A 50 -11.69 10.70 -1.37
CA THR A 50 -11.91 9.79 -2.51
C THR A 50 -10.63 9.54 -3.28
N LEU A 51 -10.35 8.27 -3.57
CA LEU A 51 -9.26 7.88 -4.46
C LEU A 51 -9.75 7.84 -5.92
N PRO A 52 -9.02 8.40 -6.91
CA PRO A 52 -9.38 8.27 -8.33
C PRO A 52 -9.54 6.81 -8.75
N GLU A 53 -10.54 6.51 -9.58
CA GLU A 53 -10.95 5.13 -9.91
C GLU A 53 -9.80 4.22 -10.40
N PRO A 54 -8.89 4.67 -11.30
CA PRO A 54 -7.76 3.85 -11.72
C PRO A 54 -6.82 3.50 -10.55
N GLN A 55 -6.59 4.46 -9.64
CA GLN A 55 -5.73 4.28 -8.48
C GLN A 55 -6.39 3.39 -7.43
N ARG A 56 -7.72 3.50 -7.24
CA ARG A 56 -8.49 2.63 -6.34
C ARG A 56 -8.44 1.18 -6.81
N THR A 57 -8.66 0.96 -8.10
CA THR A 57 -8.60 -0.37 -8.71
C THR A 57 -7.22 -1.00 -8.56
N GLU A 58 -6.16 -0.27 -8.91
CA GLU A 58 -4.80 -0.82 -8.81
C GLU A 58 -4.33 -0.96 -7.36
N LEU A 59 -4.74 -0.08 -6.44
CA LEU A 59 -4.45 -0.22 -5.02
C LEU A 59 -5.09 -1.49 -4.46
N GLY A 60 -6.36 -1.76 -4.77
CA GLY A 60 -7.03 -2.99 -4.36
C GLY A 60 -6.32 -4.25 -4.86
N LYS A 61 -5.87 -4.26 -6.13
CA LYS A 61 -5.10 -5.36 -6.72
C LYS A 61 -3.74 -5.54 -6.04
N ALA A 62 -3.02 -4.44 -5.77
CA ALA A 62 -1.73 -4.46 -5.10
C ALA A 62 -1.86 -5.01 -3.67
N LEU A 63 -2.82 -4.50 -2.89
CA LEU A 63 -3.08 -4.99 -1.54
C LEU A 63 -3.44 -6.48 -1.52
N ALA A 64 -4.30 -6.94 -2.43
CA ALA A 64 -4.64 -8.35 -2.53
C ALA A 64 -3.43 -9.23 -2.90
N ARG A 65 -2.49 -8.72 -3.70
CA ARG A 65 -1.25 -9.43 -4.06
C ARG A 65 -0.34 -9.58 -2.86
N TYR A 66 -0.06 -8.51 -2.13
CA TYR A 66 0.94 -8.51 -1.06
C TYR A 66 0.42 -9.10 0.26
N ARG A 67 -0.88 -9.04 0.53
CA ARG A 67 -1.48 -9.76 1.68
C ARG A 67 -1.30 -11.28 1.63
N ARG A 68 -1.19 -11.85 0.42
CA ARG A 68 -0.89 -13.29 0.26
C ARG A 68 0.59 -13.59 0.42
N SER A 69 1.46 -12.59 0.27
CA SER A 69 2.90 -12.75 0.46
C SER A 69 3.28 -12.71 1.94
N THR A 70 2.55 -11.95 2.76
CA THR A 70 2.74 -11.90 4.22
C THR A 70 2.35 -13.16 4.97
N ASP A 71 1.42 -13.95 4.43
CA ASP A 71 0.91 -15.17 5.08
C ASP A 71 1.97 -16.31 5.11
N THR A 72 3.03 -16.16 4.31
CA THR A 72 4.20 -17.05 4.33
C THR A 72 5.30 -16.53 5.28
N GLY A 73 5.03 -15.47 6.05
CA GLY A 73 5.93 -14.95 7.08
C GLY A 73 5.92 -15.83 8.32
N GLU A 74 6.95 -16.68 8.44
CA GLU A 74 7.29 -17.49 9.61
C GLU A 74 7.11 -16.72 10.93
N PRO A 75 6.53 -17.34 11.99
CA PRO A 75 6.32 -16.67 13.27
C PRO A 75 7.66 -16.27 13.91
N PRO A 76 7.72 -15.20 14.72
CA PRO A 76 8.94 -14.85 15.42
C PRO A 76 9.30 -16.00 16.35
N THR A 77 10.42 -16.68 16.06
CA THR A 77 11.07 -17.59 16.98
C THR A 77 11.35 -16.82 18.26
N THR A 78 10.47 -16.99 19.24
CA THR A 78 10.76 -16.65 20.63
C THR A 78 11.70 -17.75 21.11
N GLU A 79 13.00 -17.53 20.94
CA GLU A 79 14.02 -18.28 21.66
C GLU A 79 14.67 -17.36 22.70
N ARG A 80 14.13 -17.54 23.93
CA ARG A 80 14.74 -17.52 25.27
C ARG A 80 15.60 -16.33 25.71
#